data_AF-A0A1B5KXN5-F1
#
_entry.id   AF-A0A1B5KXN5-F1
#
_cell.length_a   1.000
_cell.length_b   1.000
_cell.length_c   1.000
_cell.angle_alpha   90.00
_cell.angle_beta   90.00
_cell.angle_gamma   90.00
#
_symmetry.space_group_name_H-M   'P 1'
#
loop_
_entity.id
_entity.type
_entity.pdbx_description
1 polymer ?
#
loop_
_entity_poly.entity_id
_entity_poly.type
_entity_poly.pdbx_seq_one_letter_code
_entity_poly.pdbx_strand_id
1 'polypeptide(L)' 'MTRDEIEVLIARGLKIVILNQHVLKVDAWLPYHPGGDKALLHMVGKDATDEIQA' A
#
# COMPACT_ATOMS: atom_id res chain seq x y z
N MET A 1 10.96 -5.16 -7.82
CA MET A 1 11.11 -5.57 -6.41
C MET A 1 10.57 -6.98 -6.25
N THR A 2 11.22 -7.78 -5.42
CA THR A 2 10.75 -9.11 -5.04
C THR A 2 9.77 -9.01 -3.87
N ARG A 3 9.08 -10.12 -3.57
CA ARG A 3 8.21 -10.23 -2.40
C ARG A 3 8.99 -10.00 -1.10
N ASP A 4 10.17 -10.61 -0.96
CA ASP A 4 11.00 -10.49 0.24
C ASP A 4 11.44 -9.03 0.48
N GLU A 5 11.75 -8.30 -0.59
CA GLU A 5 12.07 -6.86 -0.49
C GLU A 5 10.86 -6.06 0.03
N ILE A 6 9.63 -6.38 -0.43
CA ILE A 6 8.40 -5.74 0.05
C ILE A 6 8.18 -6.04 1.54
N GLU A 7 8.36 -7.29 1.96
CA GLU A 7 8.19 -7.72 3.34
C GLU A 7 9.16 -7.01 4.28
N VAL A 8 10.43 -6.84 3.87
CA VAL A 8 11.43 -6.07 4.63
C VAL A 8 11.02 -4.59 4.79
N LEU A 9 10.47 -3.97 3.76
CA LEU A 9 10.00 -2.58 3.84
C LEU A 9 8.81 -2.43 4.78
N ILE A 10 7.85 -3.36 4.74
CA ILE A 10 6.70 -3.39 5.65
C ILE A 10 7.17 -3.62 7.08
N ALA A 11 8.11 -4.54 7.31
CA ALA A 11 8.69 -4.80 8.62
C ALA A 11 9.43 -3.57 9.21
N ARG A 12 9.93 -2.67 8.34
CA ARG A 12 10.48 -1.36 8.74
C ARG A 12 9.42 -0.30 9.04
N GLY A 13 8.14 -0.64 8.94
CA GLY A 13 7.02 0.26 9.19
C GLY A 13 6.62 1.13 8.01
N LEU A 14 7.11 0.85 6.80
CA LEU A 14 6.65 1.53 5.59
C LEU A 14 5.30 0.97 5.14
N LYS A 15 4.43 1.84 4.62
CA LYS A 15 3.08 1.46 4.20
C LYS A 15 3.17 1.24 2.70
N ILE A 16 3.26 -0.02 2.31
CA ILE A 16 3.46 -0.44 0.94
C ILE A 16 2.18 -1.07 0.40
N VAL A 17 1.74 -0.65 -0.79
CA VAL A 17 0.63 -1.28 -1.52
C VAL A 17 1.09 -1.60 -2.95
N ILE A 18 0.43 -2.57 -3.60
CA ILE A 18 0.65 -2.86 -5.02
C ILE A 18 -0.53 -2.29 -5.80
N LEU A 19 -0.26 -1.56 -6.89
CA LEU A 19 -1.27 -1.00 -7.79
C LEU A 19 -0.81 -1.18 -9.23
N ASN A 20 -1.57 -1.91 -10.04
CA ASN A 20 -1.24 -2.20 -11.44
C ASN A 20 0.21 -2.70 -11.60
N GLN A 21 0.62 -3.68 -10.78
CA GLN A 21 2.00 -4.21 -10.74
C GLN A 21 3.08 -3.22 -10.27
N HIS A 22 2.72 -2.00 -9.84
CA HIS A 22 3.66 -1.05 -9.25
C HIS A 22 3.64 -1.15 -7.73
N VAL A 23 4.81 -1.07 -7.12
CA VAL A 23 4.94 -1.03 -5.65
C VAL A 23 5.00 0.43 -5.20
N LEU A 24 4.03 0.84 -4.39
CA LEU A 24 3.87 2.23 -3.94
C LEU A 24 4.11 2.34 -2.44
N LYS A 25 4.88 3.34 -2.03
CA LYS A 25 5.00 3.76 -0.62
C LYS A 25 4.00 4.87 -0.36
N VAL A 26 2.98 4.59 0.44
CA VAL A 26 1.82 5.49 0.61
C VAL A 26 1.82 6.29 1.91
N ASP A 27 2.89 6.23 2.71
CA ASP A 27 3.02 6.96 3.98
C ASP A 27 2.62 8.44 3.90
N ALA A 28 3.10 9.15 2.87
CA ALA A 28 2.84 10.58 2.71
C ALA A 28 1.42 10.89 2.25
N TRP A 29 0.74 9.90 1.66
CA TRP A 29 -0.62 10.07 1.14
C TRP A 29 -1.70 9.60 2.12
N LEU A 30 -1.34 8.79 3.11
CA LEU A 30 -2.25 8.27 4.14
C LEU A 30 -3.26 9.30 4.67
N PRO A 31 -2.87 10.52 5.13
CA PRO A 31 -3.83 11.50 5.67
C PRO A 31 -4.75 12.14 4.63
N TYR A 32 -4.50 11.91 3.34
CA TYR A 32 -5.26 12.46 2.23
C TYR A 32 -6.14 11.42 1.53
N HIS A 33 -6.15 10.17 2.02
CA HIS A 33 -6.96 9.12 1.43
C HIS A 33 -8.46 9.47 1.55
N PRO A 34 -9.21 9.57 0.44
CA PRO A 34 -10.64 9.91 0.50
C PRO A 34 -11.50 8.91 1.30
N GLY A 35 -11.13 7.62 1.29
CA GLY A 35 -11.76 6.58 2.12
C GLY A 35 -11.29 6.57 3.59
N GLY A 36 -10.40 7.48 3.97
CA GLY A 36 -9.77 7.58 5.28
C GLY A 36 -8.63 6.58 5.52
N ASP A 37 -7.77 6.87 6.50
CA ASP A 37 -6.55 6.11 6.79
C ASP A 37 -6.79 4.61 6.94
N LYS A 38 -7.85 4.21 7.64
CA LYS A 38 -8.15 2.81 7.93
C LYS A 38 -8.37 1.98 6.67
N ALA A 39 -9.06 2.55 5.68
CA ALA A 39 -9.30 1.87 4.41
C ALA A 39 -7.98 1.60 3.68
N LEU A 40 -7.06 2.57 3.64
CA LEU A 40 -5.75 2.39 3.03
C LEU A 40 -4.87 1.41 3.81
N LEU A 41 -4.91 1.44 5.15
CA LEU A 41 -4.13 0.56 6.00
C LEU A 41 -4.51 -0.92 5.83
N HIS A 42 -5.78 -1.24 5.53
CA HIS A 42 -6.19 -2.61 5.22
C HIS A 42 -5.55 -3.18 3.95
N MET A 43 -4.99 -2.32 3.10
CA MET A 43 -4.35 -2.68 1.83
C MET A 43 -2.84 -2.81 1.91
N VAL A 44 -2.22 -2.49 3.05
CA VAL A 44 -0.76 -2.66 3.22
C VAL A 44 -0.36 -4.12 2.98
N GLY A 45 0.61 -4.31 2.08
CA GLY A 45 1.12 -5.62 1.66
C GLY A 45 0.24 -6.36 0.64
N LYS A 46 -0.84 -5.74 0.14
CA LYS A 46 -1.76 -6.35 -0.83
C LYS A 46 -1.70 -5.65 -2.19
N ASP A 47 -2.18 -6.36 -3.20
CA ASP A 47 -2.63 -5.75 -4.44
C ASP A 47 -3.97 -5.05 -4.21
N ALA A 48 -3.97 -3.74 -4.41
CA ALA A 48 -5.10 -2.85 -4.22
C ALA A 48 -5.69 -2.36 -5.54
N THR A 49 -5.32 -2.97 -6.66
CA THR A 49 -5.77 -2.56 -8.00
C THR A 49 -7.29 -2.52 -8.10
N ASP A 50 -7.97 -3.59 -7.70
CA ASP A 50 -9.43 -3.68 -7.80
C ASP A 50 -10.12 -2.67 -6.88
N GLU A 51 -9.62 -2.48 -5.65
CA GLU A 51 -10.19 -1.52 -4.69
C GLU A 51 -10.07 -0.06 -5.18
N ILE A 52 -8.98 0.27 -5.89
CA ILE A 52 -8.72 1.63 -6.38
C ILE A 52 -9.47 1.93 -7.69
N GLN A 53 -9.78 0.90 -8.49
CA GLN A 53 -10.43 1.04 -9.79
C GLN A 53 -11.95 0.79 -9.78
N ALA A 54 -12.52 0.37 -8.65
CA ALA A 54 -13.95 0.12 -8.48
C ALA A 54 -14.81 1.38 -8.44
#